data_AF-A0A024U4P8-F1
#
_entry.id   AF-A0A024U4P8-F1
#
_cell.length_a   1.000
_cell.length_b   1.000
_cell.length_c   1.000
_cell.angle_alpha   90.00
_cell.angle_beta   90.00
_cell.angle_gamma   90.00
#
_symmetry.space_group_name_H-M   'P 1'
#
loop_
_entity.id
_entity.type
_entity.pdbx_description
1 polymer ?
#
loop_
_entity_poly.entity_id
_entity_poly.type
_entity_poly.pdbx_seq_one_letter_code
_entity_poly.pdbx_strand_id
1 'polypeptide(L)'
;MTDTLTTCFRCVTQRCESARLLVDNESEFVGIGRGLILYVSWAKGATLGDLPRIVKTLLNMRLLPMASSSKAQSICEATVEHDPMHLLVVPQAALTSKLQRGKNIQYHSQLTKGDGAEEIYAEFVRLLHETSAEILASLPSSGPPPILTMAGSS
;
A
#
# COMPACT_ATOMS: atom_id res chain seq x y z
N MET A 1 -16.66 -14.87 22.03
CA MET A 1 -15.71 -13.75 22.11
C MET A 1 -15.23 -13.47 20.70
N THR A 2 -15.79 -12.45 20.04
CA THR A 2 -15.17 -11.92 18.82
C THR A 2 -13.92 -11.22 19.26
N ASP A 3 -12.78 -11.91 19.12
CA ASP A 3 -11.47 -11.32 19.31
C ASP A 3 -11.41 -10.11 18.38
N THR A 4 -11.57 -8.93 18.97
CA THR A 4 -11.57 -7.68 18.21
C THR A 4 -10.11 -7.45 17.95
N LEU A 5 -9.56 -8.11 16.92
CA LEU A 5 -8.27 -7.79 16.35
C LEU A 5 -8.34 -6.30 16.07
N THR A 6 -7.83 -5.51 17.01
CA THR A 6 -7.76 -4.08 16.85
C THR A 6 -6.76 -3.94 15.73
N THR A 7 -7.23 -3.68 14.51
CA THR A 7 -6.34 -3.69 13.36
C THR A 7 -5.37 -2.53 13.53
N CYS A 8 -4.15 -2.86 13.95
CA CYS A 8 -3.06 -1.89 14.12
C CYS A 8 -2.58 -1.33 12.78
N PHE A 9 -3.25 -1.68 11.67
CA PHE A 9 -3.00 -1.22 10.32
C PHE A 9 -4.30 -0.73 9.69
N ARG A 10 -4.23 0.41 9.00
CA ARG A 10 -5.30 0.95 8.17
C ARG A 10 -4.73 1.32 6.81
N CYS A 11 -5.49 0.99 5.78
CA CYS A 11 -5.17 1.34 4.41
C CYS A 11 -6.41 1.91 3.71
N VAL A 12 -6.23 3.01 3.00
CA VAL A 12 -7.17 3.46 1.98
C VAL A 12 -6.48 3.25 0.65
N THR A 13 -7.13 2.54 -0.26
CA THR A 13 -6.60 2.28 -1.60
C THR A 13 -7.48 2.93 -2.66
N GLN A 14 -6.85 3.48 -3.69
CA GLN A 14 -7.52 4.13 -4.81
C GLN A 14 -6.90 3.66 -6.12
N ARG A 15 -7.74 3.45 -7.14
CA ARG A 15 -7.29 3.30 -8.52
C ARG A 15 -6.89 4.66 -9.08
N CYS A 16 -5.81 4.69 -9.85
CA CYS A 16 -5.36 5.89 -10.54
C CYS A 16 -4.90 5.55 -11.97
N GLU A 17 -5.06 6.51 -12.88
CA GLU A 17 -4.45 6.47 -14.21
C GLU A 17 -3.06 7.13 -14.21
N SER A 18 -2.85 8.07 -13.29
CA SER A 18 -1.54 8.62 -12.95
C SER A 18 -1.59 9.29 -11.57
N ALA A 19 -0.43 9.44 -10.93
CA ALA A 19 -0.29 10.22 -9.70
C ALA A 19 1.10 10.87 -9.65
N ARG A 20 1.20 11.99 -8.92
CA ARG A 20 2.48 12.64 -8.59
C ARG A 20 2.52 12.94 -7.10
N LEU A 21 3.68 12.73 -6.48
CA LEU A 21 3.90 12.94 -5.05
C LEU A 21 5.14 13.82 -4.85
N LEU A 22 5.00 14.88 -4.05
CA LEU A 22 6.11 15.72 -3.61
C LEU A 22 6.92 14.95 -2.55
N VAL A 23 8.24 14.85 -2.71
CA VAL A 23 9.09 14.02 -1.82
C VAL A 23 10.09 14.82 -1.00
N ASP A 24 10.46 16.02 -1.43
CA ASP A 24 11.45 16.90 -0.77
C ASP A 24 10.81 18.05 0.04
N ASN A 25 9.47 18.14 0.04
CA ASN A 25 8.70 19.28 0.57
C ASN A 25 8.98 20.63 -0.10
N GLU A 26 9.66 20.65 -1.25
CA GLU A 26 10.02 21.87 -1.97
C GLU A 26 9.58 21.83 -3.43
N SER A 27 10.16 20.94 -4.25
CA SER A 27 9.93 20.94 -5.70
C SER A 27 10.09 19.58 -6.40
N GLU A 28 10.65 18.58 -5.73
CA GLU A 28 10.90 17.27 -6.31
C GLU A 28 9.64 16.40 -6.26
N PHE A 29 9.19 15.98 -7.44
CA PHE A 29 8.04 15.09 -7.59
C PHE A 29 8.44 13.77 -8.20
N VAL A 30 7.97 12.67 -7.59
CA VAL A 30 7.94 11.35 -8.21
C VAL A 30 6.59 11.12 -8.88
N GLY A 31 6.59 10.44 -10.01
CA GLY A 31 5.38 10.16 -10.79
C GLY A 31 5.16 8.67 -11.01
N ILE A 32 3.90 8.25 -10.99
CA ILE A 32 3.48 6.92 -11.44
C ILE A 32 2.41 7.04 -12.54
N GLY A 33 2.38 6.06 -13.43
CA GLY A 33 1.28 5.84 -14.38
C GLY A 33 0.13 5.06 -13.76
N ARG A 34 -0.59 4.29 -14.58
CA ARG A 34 -1.77 3.52 -14.14
C ARG A 34 -1.44 2.54 -13.02
N GLY A 35 -2.29 2.48 -12.00
CA GLY A 35 -1.94 1.78 -10.78
C GLY A 35 -2.89 1.92 -9.62
N LEU A 36 -2.37 1.62 -8.43
CA LEU A 36 -3.04 1.87 -7.15
C LEU A 36 -2.23 2.83 -6.28
N ILE A 37 -2.93 3.66 -5.52
CA ILE A 37 -2.35 4.44 -4.43
C ILE A 37 -2.73 3.75 -3.12
N LEU A 38 -1.78 3.56 -2.22
CA LEU A 38 -1.94 2.99 -0.88
C LEU A 38 -1.63 4.06 0.17
N TYR A 39 -2.66 4.63 0.78
CA TYR A 39 -2.49 5.47 1.97
C TYR A 39 -2.47 4.58 3.20
N VAL A 40 -1.35 4.53 3.90
CA VAL A 40 -1.11 3.56 4.98
C VAL A 40 -0.88 4.24 6.32
N SER A 41 -1.36 3.62 7.38
CA SER A 41 -1.12 4.08 8.75
C SER A 41 -1.11 2.93 9.73
N TRP A 42 -0.23 3.03 10.72
CA TRP A 42 -0.14 2.09 11.82
C TRP A 42 -0.57 2.72 13.14
N ALA A 43 -1.24 1.93 13.96
CA ALA A 43 -1.58 2.28 15.32
C ALA A 43 -0.58 1.62 16.29
N LYS A 44 -0.56 2.11 17.53
CA LYS A 44 0.24 1.51 18.62
C LYS A 44 -0.04 0.02 18.74
N GLY A 45 1.02 -0.77 18.91
CA GLY A 45 0.96 -2.22 18.95
C GLY A 45 1.07 -2.91 17.59
N ALA A 46 1.26 -2.16 16.49
CA ALA A 46 1.70 -2.74 15.22
C ALA A 46 3.10 -3.36 15.39
N THR A 47 3.32 -4.53 14.79
CA THR A 47 4.61 -5.22 14.83
C THR A 47 5.08 -5.61 13.42
N LEU A 48 6.38 -5.83 13.25
CA LEU A 48 6.94 -6.32 11.97
C LEU A 48 6.35 -7.68 11.57
N GLY A 49 5.95 -8.51 12.55
CA GLY A 49 5.34 -9.82 12.31
C GLY A 49 3.98 -9.76 11.59
N ASP A 50 3.28 -8.62 11.64
CA ASP A 50 1.99 -8.45 10.95
C ASP A 50 2.16 -8.19 9.44
N LEU A 51 3.31 -7.66 9.03
CA LEU A 51 3.54 -7.11 7.70
C LEU A 51 3.43 -8.14 6.57
N PRO A 52 3.98 -9.37 6.66
CA PRO A 52 3.87 -10.36 5.57
C PRO A 52 2.42 -10.68 5.21
N ARG A 53 1.54 -10.81 6.21
CA ARG A 53 0.12 -11.07 5.98
C ARG A 53 -0.58 -9.86 5.36
N ILE A 54 -0.27 -8.65 5.84
CA ILE A 54 -0.84 -7.40 5.32
C ILE A 54 -0.46 -7.23 3.85
N VAL A 55 0.83 -7.32 3.53
CA VAL A 55 1.35 -7.18 2.17
C VAL A 55 0.72 -8.20 1.23
N LYS A 56 0.70 -9.48 1.62
CA LYS A 56 0.05 -10.53 0.83
C LYS A 56 -1.43 -10.23 0.60
N THR A 57 -2.14 -9.73 1.61
CA THR A 57 -3.54 -9.35 1.47
C THR A 57 -3.70 -8.23 0.44
N LEU A 58 -2.91 -7.16 0.56
CA LEU A 58 -3.00 -5.99 -0.33
C LEU A 58 -2.71 -6.34 -1.80
N LEU A 59 -1.67 -7.14 -2.05
CA LEU A 59 -1.28 -7.55 -3.40
C LEU A 59 -2.29 -8.52 -4.05
N ASN A 60 -3.09 -9.23 -3.26
CA ASN A 60 -4.13 -10.15 -3.76
C ASN A 60 -5.53 -9.51 -3.84
N MET A 61 -5.71 -8.27 -3.37
CA MET A 61 -7.00 -7.58 -3.49
C MET A 61 -7.35 -7.36 -4.96
N ARG A 62 -8.53 -7.83 -5.37
CA ARG A 62 -9.02 -7.71 -6.74
C ARG A 62 -9.75 -6.38 -6.93
N LEU A 63 -9.01 -5.31 -7.23
CA LEU A 63 -9.54 -3.94 -7.31
C LEU A 63 -9.56 -3.38 -8.73
N LEU A 64 -8.74 -3.92 -9.62
CA LEU A 64 -8.56 -3.40 -10.97
C LEU A 64 -9.52 -4.11 -11.94
N PRO A 65 -10.07 -3.41 -12.93
CA PRO A 65 -10.89 -4.08 -13.94
C PRO A 65 -10.01 -4.95 -14.84
N MET A 66 -10.55 -6.08 -15.29
CA MET A 66 -9.97 -6.90 -16.35
C MET A 66 -10.43 -6.38 -17.72
N ALA A 67 -9.57 -6.36 -18.74
CA ALA A 67 -9.99 -5.83 -20.05
C ALA A 67 -10.99 -6.79 -20.74
N SER A 68 -10.86 -8.08 -20.48
CA SER A 68 -11.64 -9.14 -21.11
C SER A 68 -12.93 -9.54 -20.39
N SER A 69 -13.19 -9.01 -19.18
CA SER A 69 -14.41 -9.39 -18.42
C SER A 69 -14.83 -8.33 -17.40
N SER A 70 -16.06 -8.45 -16.89
CA SER A 70 -16.55 -7.61 -15.77
C SER A 70 -15.95 -7.99 -14.42
N LYS A 71 -14.99 -8.92 -14.37
CA LYS A 71 -14.33 -9.34 -13.12
C LYS A 71 -13.23 -8.35 -12.75
N ALA A 72 -12.99 -8.24 -11.45
CA ALA A 72 -11.83 -7.54 -10.94
C ALA A 72 -10.60 -8.46 -10.90
N GLN A 73 -9.42 -7.88 -10.88
CA GLN A 73 -8.12 -8.54 -10.80
C GLN A 73 -7.18 -7.84 -9.83
N SER A 74 -6.18 -8.58 -9.37
CA SER A 74 -5.14 -8.06 -8.49
C SER A 74 -4.19 -7.13 -9.25
N ILE A 75 -3.37 -6.37 -8.52
CA ILE A 75 -2.36 -5.53 -9.17
C ILE A 75 -1.34 -6.38 -9.93
N CYS A 76 -0.89 -7.51 -9.38
CA CYS A 76 0.06 -8.38 -10.06
C CYS A 76 -0.50 -9.02 -11.33
N GLU A 77 -1.76 -9.47 -11.30
CA GLU A 77 -2.46 -9.97 -12.50
C GLU A 77 -2.57 -8.87 -13.56
N ALA A 78 -2.96 -7.66 -13.16
CA ALA A 78 -3.07 -6.52 -14.06
C ALA A 78 -1.71 -6.11 -14.65
N THR A 79 -0.61 -6.26 -13.90
CA THR A 79 0.74 -6.01 -14.42
C THR A 79 1.08 -6.97 -15.57
N VAL A 80 0.70 -8.25 -15.45
CA VAL A 80 0.89 -9.23 -16.52
C VAL A 80 0.02 -8.93 -17.75
N GLU A 81 -1.21 -8.44 -17.57
CA GLU A 81 -2.12 -8.12 -18.68
C GLU A 81 -1.73 -6.82 -19.42
N HIS A 82 -1.31 -5.77 -18.70
CA HIS A 82 -1.25 -4.41 -19.23
C HIS A 82 0.15 -3.79 -19.37
N ASP A 83 1.17 -4.33 -18.70
CA ASP A 83 2.55 -3.80 -18.55
C ASP A 83 2.81 -2.33 -19.00
N PRO A 84 3.14 -1.37 -18.11
CA PRO A 84 3.36 -1.48 -16.66
C PRO A 84 2.17 -1.04 -15.79
N MET A 85 2.03 -1.67 -14.61
CA MET A 85 1.17 -1.21 -13.51
C MET A 85 2.05 -0.70 -12.36
N HIS A 86 1.56 0.30 -11.63
CA HIS A 86 2.33 0.98 -10.57
C HIS A 86 1.64 0.98 -9.21
N LEU A 87 2.44 1.10 -8.15
CA LEU A 87 1.96 1.26 -6.78
C LEU A 87 2.62 2.48 -6.14
N LEU A 88 1.82 3.44 -5.69
CA LEU A 88 2.29 4.58 -4.92
C LEU A 88 1.92 4.38 -3.45
N VAL A 89 2.91 4.32 -2.57
CA VAL A 89 2.69 4.18 -1.12
C VAL A 89 2.87 5.55 -0.46
N VAL A 90 1.87 5.97 0.31
CA VAL A 90 1.86 7.27 0.98
C VAL A 90 1.66 7.05 2.49
N PRO A 91 2.61 7.46 3.35
CA PRO A 91 2.41 7.46 4.79
C PRO A 91 1.31 8.46 5.15
N GLN A 92 0.24 7.99 5.78
CA GLN A 92 -0.95 8.80 6.08
C GLN A 92 -1.45 8.56 7.50
N ALA A 93 -0.66 9.03 8.47
CA ALA A 93 -0.87 8.98 9.91
C ALA A 93 -2.33 9.19 10.39
N ALA A 94 -3.04 10.14 9.76
CA ALA A 94 -4.39 10.54 10.18
C ALA A 94 -5.43 9.41 10.08
N LEU A 95 -5.19 8.35 9.31
CA LEU A 95 -6.14 7.24 9.14
C LEU A 95 -6.42 6.48 10.45
N THR A 96 -5.45 6.46 11.37
CA THR A 96 -5.58 5.80 12.68
C THR A 96 -6.06 6.73 13.80
N SER A 97 -6.22 8.02 13.51
CA SER A 97 -6.76 8.99 14.45
C SER A 97 -8.27 8.80 14.66
N LYS A 98 -8.75 9.14 15.85
CA LYS A 98 -10.17 9.09 16.20
C LYS A 98 -10.75 10.49 16.25
N LEU A 99 -11.91 10.68 15.62
CA LEU A 99 -12.72 11.88 15.83
C LEU A 99 -13.37 11.77 17.22
N GLN A 100 -13.09 12.71 18.12
CA GLN A 100 -13.76 12.78 19.42
C GLN A 100 -15.09 13.54 19.30
N ARG A 101 -15.89 13.58 20.38
CA ARG A 101 -17.04 14.50 20.44
C ARG A 101 -16.53 15.94 20.43
N GLY A 102 -17.09 16.76 19.55
CA GLY A 102 -16.50 18.06 19.20
C GLY A 102 -15.55 17.93 18.01
N LYS A 103 -15.22 19.03 17.33
CA LYS A 103 -14.48 19.02 16.05
C LYS A 103 -12.98 18.65 16.19
N ASN A 104 -12.58 17.92 17.23
CA ASN A 104 -11.19 17.64 17.58
C ASN A 104 -10.78 16.21 17.18
N ILE A 105 -9.58 16.07 16.63
CA ILE A 105 -8.98 14.80 16.21
C ILE A 105 -7.97 14.36 17.28
N GLN A 106 -8.08 13.11 17.76
CA GLN A 106 -7.15 12.52 18.72
C GLN A 106 -6.18 11.55 18.04
N TYR A 107 -4.88 11.79 18.24
CA TYR A 107 -3.77 11.02 17.64
C TYR A 107 -3.16 9.97 18.57
N HIS A 108 -3.76 9.70 19.74
CA HIS A 108 -3.14 8.85 20.78
C HIS A 108 -2.93 7.40 20.34
N SER A 109 -3.72 6.94 19.37
CA SER A 109 -3.62 5.62 18.78
C SER A 109 -2.55 5.52 17.71
N GLN A 110 -2.03 6.62 17.18
CA GLN A 110 -1.06 6.61 16.09
C GLN A 110 0.30 6.06 16.57
N LEU A 111 0.93 5.24 15.75
CA LEU A 111 2.34 4.88 15.94
C LEU A 111 3.22 6.09 15.63
N THR A 112 4.08 6.47 16.56
CA THR A 112 4.94 7.65 16.41
C THR A 112 6.31 7.28 15.83
N LYS A 113 7.08 8.28 15.38
CA LYS A 113 8.48 8.08 14.95
C LYS A 113 9.32 7.41 16.03
N GLY A 114 9.18 7.86 17.28
CA GLY A 114 9.89 7.28 18.44
C GLY A 114 9.47 5.85 18.79
N ASP A 115 8.30 5.41 18.34
CA ASP A 115 7.79 4.05 18.54
C ASP A 115 8.09 3.11 17.36
N GLY A 116 8.93 3.52 16.39
CA GLY A 116 9.34 2.68 15.26
C GLY A 116 8.48 2.78 14.01
N ALA A 117 7.71 3.86 13.82
CA ALA A 117 6.90 4.04 12.61
C ALA A 117 7.70 4.03 11.30
N GLU A 118 8.91 4.59 11.31
CA GLU A 118 9.80 4.63 10.14
C GLU A 118 10.31 3.23 9.79
N GLU A 119 10.69 2.43 10.80
CA GLU A 119 11.13 1.04 10.61
C GLU A 119 10.01 0.17 10.03
N ILE A 120 8.80 0.29 10.59
CA ILE A 120 7.62 -0.43 10.08
C ILE A 120 7.31 -0.03 8.64
N TYR A 121 7.38 1.26 8.30
CA TYR A 121 7.12 1.72 6.94
C TYR A 121 8.19 1.21 5.95
N ALA A 122 9.46 1.30 6.30
CA ALA A 122 10.56 0.81 5.48
C ALA A 122 10.45 -0.70 5.21
N GLU A 123 10.18 -1.48 6.26
CA GLU A 123 9.99 -2.93 6.13
C GLU A 123 8.74 -3.29 5.31
N PHE A 124 7.65 -2.53 5.46
CA PHE A 124 6.44 -2.69 4.67
C PHE A 124 6.71 -2.48 3.17
N VAL A 125 7.46 -1.44 2.81
CA VAL A 125 7.84 -1.17 1.42
C VAL A 125 8.77 -2.27 0.88
N ARG A 126 9.76 -2.70 1.68
CA ARG A 126 10.66 -3.82 1.32
C ARG A 126 9.87 -5.10 1.01
N LEU A 127 8.95 -5.48 1.91
CA LEU A 127 8.12 -6.68 1.74
C LEU A 127 7.16 -6.56 0.54
N LEU A 128 6.62 -5.37 0.25
CA LEU A 128 5.82 -5.14 -0.96
C LEU A 128 6.62 -5.46 -2.23
N HIS A 129 7.87 -4.99 -2.31
CA HIS A 129 8.75 -5.29 -3.44
C HIS A 129 9.01 -6.80 -3.57
N GLU A 130 9.46 -7.46 -2.50
CA GLU A 130 9.81 -8.89 -2.53
C GLU A 130 8.59 -9.76 -2.84
N THR A 131 7.49 -9.55 -2.12
CA THR A 131 6.27 -10.36 -2.28
C THR A 131 5.66 -10.16 -3.66
N SER A 132 5.69 -8.94 -4.22
CA SER A 132 5.18 -8.71 -5.57
C SER A 132 6.04 -9.40 -6.62
N ALA A 133 7.37 -9.35 -6.50
CA ALA A 133 8.28 -10.07 -7.38
C ALA A 133 8.05 -11.58 -7.35
N GLU A 134 7.88 -12.17 -6.17
CA GLU A 134 7.56 -13.59 -5.99
C GLU A 134 6.22 -13.96 -6.67
N ILE A 135 5.17 -13.15 -6.46
CA ILE A 135 3.87 -13.38 -7.09
C ILE A 135 4.00 -13.29 -8.61
N LEU A 136 4.64 -12.25 -9.14
CA LEU A 136 4.80 -12.05 -10.58
C LEU A 136 5.60 -13.20 -11.23
N ALA A 137 6.64 -13.71 -10.57
CA ALA A 137 7.41 -14.86 -11.03
C ALA A 137 6.58 -16.17 -11.06
N SER A 138 5.53 -16.27 -10.22
CA SER A 138 4.64 -17.42 -10.19
C SER A 138 3.49 -17.37 -11.21
N LEU A 139 3.23 -16.18 -11.78
CA LEU A 139 2.15 -16.01 -12.76
C LEU A 139 2.62 -16.41 -14.17
N PRO A 140 1.75 -17.02 -14.98
CA PRO A 140 2.08 -17.34 -16.36
C PRO A 140 2.29 -16.04 -17.16
N SER A 141 3.52 -15.83 -17.64
CA SER A 141 3.90 -14.70 -18.52
C SER A 141 4.27 -15.21 -19.91
N SER A 142 3.86 -14.48 -20.95
CA SER A 142 4.28 -14.71 -22.35
C SER A 142 5.48 -13.83 -22.77
N GLY A 143 6.11 -13.12 -21.83
CA GLY A 143 7.22 -12.17 -22.09
C GLY A 143 8.19 -12.01 -20.91
N PRO A 144 9.15 -11.07 -20.98
CA PRO A 144 10.06 -10.78 -19.87
C PRO A 144 9.29 -10.44 -18.59
N PRO A 145 9.85 -10.70 -17.39
CA PRO A 145 9.12 -10.55 -16.13
C PRO A 145 8.68 -9.09 -15.95
N PRO A 146 7.38 -8.84 -15.72
CA PRO A 146 6.88 -7.48 -15.51
C PRO A 146 7.44 -6.88 -14.22
N ILE A 147 7.70 -5.57 -14.21
CA ILE A 147 8.23 -4.84 -13.05
C ILE A 147 7.14 -3.96 -12.46
N LEU A 148 6.76 -4.23 -11.22
CA LEU A 148 5.91 -3.32 -10.45
C LEU A 148 6.79 -2.19 -9.89
N THR A 149 6.68 -1.00 -10.47
CA THR A 149 7.42 0.17 -9.97
C THR A 149 6.68 0.77 -8.79
N MET A 150 7.39 0.91 -7.67
CA MET A 150 6.90 1.53 -6.44
C MET A 150 7.51 2.92 -6.28
N ALA A 151 6.71 3.88 -5.85
CA ALA A 151 7.20 5.17 -5.36
C ALA A 151 6.72 5.39 -3.92
N GLY A 152 7.55 6.00 -3.08
CA GLY A 152 7.23 6.31 -1.69
C GLY A 152 7.93 7.58 -1.22
N SER A 153 7.32 8.29 -0.26
CA SER A 153 7.98 9.35 0.52
C SER A 153 8.46 8.76 1.85
N SER A 154 9.62 9.23 2.33
CA SER A 154 10.18 8.90 3.66
C SER A 154 9.72 9.90 4.71
#